data_AF-A0A4Y7ZJ90-F1
#
_entry.id   AF-A0A4Y7ZJ90-F1
#
_cell.length_a   1.000
_cell.length_b   1.000
_cell.length_c   1.000
_cell.angle_alpha   90.00
_cell.angle_beta   90.00
_cell.angle_gamma   90.00
#
_symmetry.space_group_name_H-M   'P 1'
#
loop_
_entity.id
_entity.type
_entity.pdbx_description
1 polymer ?
#
loop_
_entity_poly.entity_id
_entity_poly.type
_entity_poly.pdbx_seq_one_letter_code
_entity_poly.pdbx_strand_id
1 'polypeptide(L)'
;MQAEALPITITADQGFSSALRPLLHKLEMWINFQALKADWYGDENHVLTFNYMFVKTLEDKKQEMKVDNWVVEKGFAYHYQSSSLTTNAFIEISDLVKNKTGIEQAIKSRLTRVANAVAKKHGLVALV
;
A
#
# COMPACT_ATOMS: atom_id res chain seq x y z
N MET A 1 -20.47 10.55 15.80
CA MET A 1 -19.88 10.49 14.45
C MET A 1 -18.77 9.46 14.50
N GLN A 2 -18.97 8.30 13.88
CA GLN A 2 -17.84 7.40 13.59
C GLN A 2 -17.03 8.10 12.48
N ALA A 3 -15.73 8.27 12.68
CA ALA A 3 -14.88 8.70 11.59
C ALA A 3 -14.89 7.58 10.54
N GLU A 4 -15.36 7.88 9.33
CA GLU A 4 -15.25 6.94 8.22
C GLU A 4 -13.77 6.64 7.98
N ALA A 5 -13.42 5.36 8.01
CA ALA A 5 -12.06 4.92 7.75
C ALA A 5 -11.72 5.20 6.27
N LEU A 6 -10.57 5.82 6.02
CA LEU A 6 -10.14 6.09 4.66
C LEU A 6 -9.86 4.78 3.90
N PRO A 7 -10.09 4.72 2.57
CA PRO A 7 -9.96 3.48 1.79
C PRO A 7 -8.55 2.92 1.72
N ILE A 8 -7.52 3.72 2.00
CA ILE A 8 -6.12 3.27 2.00
C ILE A 8 -5.60 3.27 3.42
N THR A 9 -5.14 2.11 3.89
CA THR A 9 -4.57 1.92 5.22
C THR A 9 -3.13 1.44 5.15
N ILE A 10 -2.31 1.84 6.12
CA ILE A 10 -0.90 1.43 6.21
C ILE A 10 -0.57 0.93 7.62
N THR A 11 -0.17 -0.33 7.69
CA THR A 11 0.26 -1.02 8.91
C THR A 11 1.71 -1.48 8.78
N ALA A 12 2.26 -2.00 9.88
CA ALA A 12 3.55 -2.68 9.88
C ALA A 12 3.43 -4.00 10.63
N ASP A 13 4.19 -4.98 10.17
CA ASP A 13 4.27 -6.30 10.80
C ASP A 13 4.79 -6.21 12.25
N GLN A 14 4.50 -7.23 13.06
CA GLN A 14 4.76 -7.20 14.51
C GLN A 14 6.24 -7.00 14.87
N GLY A 15 7.16 -7.26 13.93
CA GLY A 15 8.59 -7.05 14.08
C GLY A 15 9.05 -5.58 14.02
N PHE A 16 8.15 -4.61 13.81
CA PHE A 16 8.47 -3.17 13.77
C PHE A 16 8.13 -2.47 15.10
N SER A 17 8.97 -1.50 15.47
CA SER A 17 8.74 -0.66 16.66
C SER A 17 7.50 0.23 16.50
N SER A 18 6.77 0.45 17.60
CA SER A 18 5.67 1.42 17.65
C SER A 18 6.12 2.85 17.34
N ALA A 19 7.41 3.15 17.44
CA ALA A 19 8.01 4.41 16.99
C ALA A 19 7.82 4.68 15.48
N LEU A 20 7.47 3.66 14.68
CA LEU A 20 7.16 3.80 13.26
C LEU A 20 5.77 4.40 13.00
N ARG A 21 4.85 4.34 13.98
CA ARG A 21 3.45 4.79 13.81
C ARG A 21 3.29 6.19 13.23
N PRO A 22 4.06 7.22 13.66
CA PRO A 22 3.97 8.55 13.05
C PRO A 22 4.29 8.55 11.55
N LEU A 23 5.27 7.74 11.11
CA LEU A 23 5.59 7.60 9.69
C LEU A 23 4.47 6.89 8.93
N LEU A 24 3.90 5.81 9.50
CA LEU A 24 2.78 5.09 8.86
C LEU A 24 1.58 6.01 8.65
N HIS A 25 1.17 6.75 9.68
CA HIS A 25 0.09 7.74 9.56
C HIS A 25 0.41 8.83 8.53
N LYS A 26 1.63 9.36 8.51
CA LYS A 26 2.03 10.36 7.51
C LYS A 26 1.90 9.82 6.08
N LEU A 27 2.33 8.58 5.85
CA LEU A 27 2.26 7.93 4.55
C LEU A 27 0.82 7.60 4.15
N GLU A 28 0.01 7.16 5.10
CA GLU A 28 -1.41 6.87 4.92
C GLU A 28 -2.18 8.13 4.53
N MET A 29 -1.99 9.23 5.28
CA MET A 29 -2.56 10.53 4.94
C MET A 29 -2.09 10.99 3.54
N TRP A 30 -0.80 10.84 3.25
CA TRP A 30 -0.25 11.27 1.97
C TRP A 30 -0.86 10.51 0.78
N ILE A 31 -0.98 9.19 0.85
CA ILE A 31 -1.49 8.41 -0.28
C ILE A 31 -3.01 8.60 -0.46
N ASN A 32 -3.76 8.72 0.64
CA ASN A 32 -5.18 9.07 0.56
C ASN A 32 -5.38 10.46 -0.04
N PHE A 33 -4.49 11.41 0.27
CA PHE A 33 -4.53 12.73 -0.35
C PHE A 33 -4.21 12.67 -1.86
N GLN A 34 -3.28 11.82 -2.30
CA GLN A 34 -3.06 11.61 -3.74
C GLN A 34 -4.29 11.01 -4.43
N ALA A 35 -4.91 10.01 -3.82
CA ALA A 35 -6.12 9.37 -4.34
C ALA A 35 -7.29 10.36 -4.44
N LEU A 36 -7.50 11.18 -3.40
CA LEU A 36 -8.49 12.25 -3.40
C LEU A 36 -8.22 13.27 -4.52
N LYS A 37 -6.97 13.71 -4.68
CA LYS A 37 -6.59 14.63 -5.78
C LYS A 37 -6.80 14.03 -7.17
N ALA A 38 -6.70 12.71 -7.28
CA ALA A 38 -6.91 11.97 -8.52
C ALA A 38 -8.38 11.55 -8.73
N ASP A 39 -9.30 12.05 -7.89
CA ASP A 39 -10.74 11.77 -7.93
C ASP A 39 -11.10 10.29 -7.76
N TRP A 40 -10.28 9.52 -7.04
CA TRP A 40 -10.53 8.08 -6.83
C TRP A 40 -11.76 7.80 -5.96
N TYR A 41 -12.22 8.80 -5.22
CA TYR A 41 -13.35 8.68 -4.29
C TYR A 41 -14.63 9.34 -4.84
N GLY A 42 -14.63 9.79 -6.09
CA GLY A 42 -15.78 10.45 -6.71
C GLY A 42 -16.96 9.52 -7.00
N ASP A 43 -16.71 8.22 -7.22
CA ASP A 43 -17.75 7.19 -7.32
C ASP A 43 -17.79 6.34 -6.05
N GLU A 44 -18.74 6.63 -5.17
CA GLU A 44 -18.92 5.93 -3.89
C GLU A 44 -19.26 4.44 -4.07
N ASN A 45 -19.75 4.02 -5.24
CA ASN A 45 -20.04 2.60 -5.52
C ASN A 45 -18.81 1.83 -6.02
N HIS A 46 -17.72 2.53 -6.36
CA HIS A 46 -16.53 1.94 -6.97
C HIS A 46 -15.24 2.44 -6.32
N VAL A 47 -15.15 2.31 -5.00
CA VAL A 47 -13.98 2.72 -4.22
C VAL A 47 -12.97 1.58 -4.11
N LEU A 48 -11.76 1.77 -4.64
CA LEU A 48 -10.66 0.82 -4.44
C LEU A 48 -10.10 0.96 -3.02
N THR A 49 -10.05 -0.16 -2.31
CA THR A 49 -9.47 -0.25 -0.95
C THR A 49 -8.07 -0.86 -1.01
N PHE A 50 -7.14 -0.32 -0.24
CA PHE A 50 -5.76 -0.81 -0.17
C PHE A 50 -5.32 -1.00 1.29
N ASN A 51 -4.87 -2.21 1.61
CA ASN A 51 -4.29 -2.56 2.89
C ASN A 51 -2.79 -2.81 2.70
N TYR A 52 -1.98 -1.81 3.03
CA TYR A 52 -0.53 -1.93 2.99
C TYR A 52 0.01 -2.44 4.33
N MET A 53 0.94 -3.39 4.28
CA MET A 53 1.68 -3.85 5.44
C MET A 53 3.19 -3.77 5.17
N PHE A 54 3.90 -3.06 6.03
CA PHE A 54 5.36 -3.01 5.97
C PHE A 54 5.94 -4.28 6.56
N VAL A 55 6.86 -4.89 5.81
CA VAL A 55 7.53 -6.15 6.17
C VAL A 55 9.03 -5.99 6.08
N LYS A 56 9.78 -6.77 6.86
CA LYS A 56 11.25 -6.71 6.81
C LYS A 56 11.73 -7.18 5.44
N THR A 57 11.30 -8.36 5.02
CA THR A 57 11.54 -8.93 3.69
C THR A 57 10.26 -9.53 3.14
N LEU A 58 10.12 -9.61 1.81
CA LEU A 58 9.03 -10.40 1.21
C LEU A 58 9.17 -11.90 1.51
N GLU A 59 10.38 -12.38 1.78
CA GLU A 59 10.66 -13.77 2.17
C GLU A 59 9.84 -14.18 3.40
N ASP A 60 9.75 -13.29 4.39
CA ASP A 60 9.03 -13.51 5.65
C ASP A 60 7.53 -13.79 5.42
N LYS A 61 6.99 -13.36 4.28
CA LYS A 61 5.57 -13.49 3.92
C LYS A 61 5.30 -14.57 2.87
N LYS A 62 6.30 -15.37 2.48
CA LYS A 62 6.12 -16.38 1.42
C LYS A 62 4.97 -17.34 1.65
N GLN A 63 4.72 -17.76 2.90
CA GLN A 63 3.62 -18.69 3.19
C GLN A 63 2.25 -18.02 2.96
N GLU A 64 2.11 -16.74 3.33
CA GLU A 64 0.90 -15.95 3.08
C GLU A 64 0.68 -15.72 1.57
N MET A 65 1.77 -15.66 0.79
CA MET A 65 1.71 -15.47 -0.67
C MET A 65 1.50 -16.75 -1.48
N LYS A 66 1.45 -17.95 -0.87
CA LYS A 66 1.37 -19.23 -1.61
C LYS A 66 0.00 -19.55 -2.18
N VAL A 67 -1.07 -19.03 -1.57
CA VAL A 67 -2.44 -19.53 -1.76
C VAL A 67 -3.18 -18.76 -2.86
N ASP A 68 -2.53 -17.74 -3.41
CA ASP A 68 -3.18 -16.60 -4.03
C ASP A 68 -2.36 -16.07 -5.21
N ASN A 69 -3.01 -15.45 -6.19
CA ASN A 69 -2.38 -14.87 -7.39
C ASN A 69 -1.63 -13.56 -7.07
N TRP A 70 -0.66 -13.62 -6.14
CA TRP A 70 0.18 -12.50 -5.78
C TRP A 70 1.07 -12.10 -6.96
N VAL A 71 1.07 -10.81 -7.26
CA VAL A 71 2.07 -10.19 -8.13
C VAL A 71 3.25 -9.80 -7.25
N VAL A 72 4.43 -10.35 -7.56
CA VAL A 72 5.66 -10.13 -6.79
C VAL A 72 6.64 -9.34 -7.65
N GLU A 73 7.06 -8.17 -7.15
CA GLU A 73 8.04 -7.31 -7.79
C GLU A 73 9.17 -6.96 -6.81
N LYS A 74 10.26 -6.37 -7.32
CA LYS A 74 11.35 -5.94 -6.45
C LYS A 74 10.86 -4.88 -5.46
N GLY A 75 10.81 -5.26 -4.18
CA GLY A 75 10.49 -4.40 -3.04
C GLY A 75 9.02 -4.39 -2.60
N PHE A 76 8.12 -5.08 -3.31
CA PHE A 76 6.73 -5.25 -2.87
C PHE A 76 6.06 -6.47 -3.50
N ALA A 77 4.97 -6.91 -2.88
CA ALA A 77 4.05 -7.87 -3.47
C ALA A 77 2.60 -7.43 -3.20
N TYR A 78 1.67 -7.76 -4.09
CA TYR A 78 0.26 -7.45 -3.87
C TYR A 78 -0.69 -8.50 -4.44
N HIS A 79 -1.85 -8.63 -3.80
CA HIS A 79 -3.01 -9.39 -4.27
C HIS A 79 -4.19 -8.42 -4.41
N TYR A 80 -4.78 -8.32 -5.59
CA TYR A 80 -6.05 -7.62 -5.80
C TYR A 80 -7.24 -8.58 -5.90
N GLN A 81 -8.23 -8.40 -5.04
CA GLN A 81 -9.46 -9.18 -4.99
C GLN A 81 -10.62 -8.36 -5.58
N SER A 82 -11.06 -8.73 -6.78
CA SER A 82 -12.08 -7.97 -7.52
C SER A 82 -13.46 -8.00 -6.88
N SER A 83 -13.80 -9.06 -6.14
CA SER A 83 -15.12 -9.20 -5.50
C SER A 83 -15.37 -8.16 -4.40
N SER A 84 -14.32 -7.62 -3.80
CA SER A 84 -14.39 -6.64 -2.70
C SER A 84 -13.63 -5.35 -3.01
N LEU A 85 -13.15 -5.18 -4.25
CA LEU A 85 -12.30 -4.06 -4.67
C LEU A 85 -11.11 -3.81 -3.72
N THR A 86 -10.61 -4.86 -3.06
CA THR A 86 -9.60 -4.76 -2.01
C THR A 86 -8.25 -5.25 -2.52
N THR A 87 -7.19 -4.50 -2.23
CA THR A 87 -5.82 -4.90 -2.48
C THR A 87 -5.09 -5.09 -1.16
N ASN A 88 -4.53 -6.28 -0.92
CA ASN A 88 -3.59 -6.50 0.17
C ASN A 88 -2.17 -6.44 -0.40
N ALA A 89 -1.28 -5.69 0.25
CA ALA A 89 0.06 -5.47 -0.27
C ALA A 89 1.13 -5.49 0.82
N PHE A 90 2.24 -6.18 0.55
CA PHE A 90 3.43 -6.18 1.37
C PHE A 90 4.47 -5.24 0.78
N ILE A 91 4.98 -4.34 1.61
CA ILE A 91 6.05 -3.39 1.24
C ILE A 91 7.31 -3.78 2.01
N GLU A 92 8.33 -4.23 1.29
CA GLU A 92 9.63 -4.55 1.91
C GLU A 92 10.31 -3.27 2.38
N ILE A 93 11.00 -3.30 3.52
CA ILE A 93 11.70 -2.12 4.06
C ILE A 93 13.20 -2.37 4.25
N SER A 94 13.64 -3.63 4.41
CA SER A 94 15.04 -3.93 4.79
C SER A 94 16.08 -3.43 3.79
N ASP A 95 15.76 -3.43 2.50
CA ASP A 95 16.66 -2.94 1.45
C ASP A 95 16.77 -1.40 1.42
N LEU A 96 15.73 -0.70 1.85
CA LEU A 96 15.72 0.76 1.94
C LEU A 96 16.57 1.27 3.10
N VAL A 97 16.55 0.58 4.24
CA VAL A 97 17.34 0.94 5.43
C VAL A 97 18.85 0.88 5.13
N LYS A 98 19.28 -0.03 4.25
CA LYS A 98 20.68 -0.16 3.85
C LYS A 98 21.22 1.06 3.09
N ASN A 99 20.36 1.81 2.40
CA ASN A 99 20.75 2.90 1.52
C ASN A 99 20.73 4.30 2.18
N LYS A 100 20.33 4.42 3.45
CA LYS A 100 20.38 5.59 4.36
C LYS A 100 19.77 6.93 3.90
N THR A 101 19.53 7.17 2.61
CA THR A 101 18.90 8.38 2.08
C THR A 101 17.68 8.04 1.22
N GLY A 102 16.66 8.91 1.24
CA GLY A 102 15.50 8.77 0.36
C GLY A 102 14.50 7.66 0.73
N ILE A 103 14.56 7.10 1.93
CA ILE A 103 13.67 6.00 2.37
C ILE A 103 12.19 6.36 2.20
N GLU A 104 11.76 7.56 2.63
CA GLU A 104 10.37 7.98 2.49
C GLU A 104 9.93 8.01 1.01
N GLN A 105 10.77 8.57 0.12
CA GLN A 105 10.46 8.64 -1.31
C GLN A 105 10.41 7.24 -1.95
N ALA A 106 11.30 6.34 -1.54
CA ALA A 106 11.32 4.97 -2.02
C ALA A 106 10.07 4.19 -1.56
N ILE A 107 9.61 4.40 -0.31
CA ILE A 107 8.36 3.82 0.18
C ILE A 107 7.17 4.37 -0.61
N LYS A 108 7.08 5.70 -0.76
CA LYS A 108 6.05 6.37 -1.56
C LYS A 108 5.96 5.79 -2.98
N SER A 109 7.10 5.59 -3.63
CA SER A 109 7.18 4.98 -4.95
C SER A 109 6.64 3.53 -4.96
N ARG A 110 6.91 2.73 -3.92
CA ARG A 110 6.37 1.36 -3.82
C ARG A 110 4.85 1.38 -3.65
N LEU A 111 4.34 2.24 -2.77
CA LEU A 111 2.91 2.41 -2.53
C LEU A 111 2.18 2.82 -3.82
N THR A 112 2.67 3.84 -4.53
CA THR A 112 2.03 4.30 -5.78
C THR A 112 2.14 3.29 -6.91
N ARG A 113 3.23 2.50 -6.99
CA ARG A 113 3.33 1.43 -7.98
C ARG A 113 2.26 0.35 -7.78
N VAL A 114 2.03 -0.08 -6.55
CA VAL A 114 0.94 -1.02 -6.24
C VAL A 114 -0.41 -0.40 -6.59
N ALA A 115 -0.67 0.81 -6.08
CA ALA A 115 -1.93 1.51 -6.30
C ALA A 115 -2.23 1.67 -7.80
N ASN A 116 -1.26 2.16 -8.57
CA ASN A 116 -1.40 2.45 -10.00
C ASN A 116 -1.53 1.17 -10.84
N ALA A 117 -0.91 0.06 -10.43
CA ALA A 117 -1.06 -1.22 -11.11
C ALA A 117 -2.49 -1.75 -11.06
N VAL A 118 -3.19 -1.52 -9.94
CA VAL A 118 -4.61 -1.87 -9.79
C VAL A 118 -5.49 -0.82 -10.46
N ALA A 119 -5.27 0.47 -10.17
CA ALA A 119 -6.03 1.59 -10.69
C ALA A 119 -6.13 1.60 -12.23
N LYS A 120 -5.04 1.24 -12.92
CA LYS A 120 -5.02 1.10 -14.38
C LYS A 120 -6.07 0.13 -14.91
N LYS A 121 -6.39 -0.93 -14.17
CA LYS A 121 -7.42 -1.92 -14.55
C LYS A 121 -8.84 -1.36 -14.46
N HIS A 122 -9.02 -0.25 -13.75
CA HIS A 122 -10.30 0.43 -13.53
C HIS A 122 -10.39 1.78 -14.26
N GLY A 123 -9.39 2.13 -15.08
CA GLY A 123 -9.39 3.40 -15.81
C GLY A 123 -9.17 4.64 -14.92
N LEU A 124 -8.68 4.45 -13.69
CA LEU A 124 -8.43 5.56 -12.75
C LEU A 124 -7.10 6.28 -13.06
N VAL A 125 -7.06 7.57 -12.73
CA VAL A 125 -5.87 8.43 -12.90
C VAL A 125 -4.74 7.94 -11.98
N ALA A 126 -3.50 7.90 -12.49
CA ALA A 126 -2.36 7.46 -11.70
C ALA A 126 -1.98 8.45 -10.58
N LEU A 127 -1.64 7.93 -9.41
CA LEU A 127 -1.09 8.67 -8.28
C LEU A 127 0.38 9.07 -8.52
N VAL A 128 0.80 10.20 -7.92
CA VAL A 128 2.14 10.80 -8.09
C VAL A 128 2.90 10.89 -6.76
#